data_AF-A0A5B0NE85-F1
#
_entry.id   AF-A0A5B0NE85-F1
#
_cell.length_a   1.000
_cell.length_b   1.000
_cell.length_c   1.000
_cell.angle_alpha   90.00
_cell.angle_beta   90.00
_cell.angle_gamma   90.00
#
_symmetry.space_group_name_H-M   'P 1'
#
loop_
_entity.id
_entity.type
_entity.pdbx_description
1 polymer ?
#
loop_
_entity_poly.entity_id
_entity_poly.type
_entity_poly.pdbx_seq_one_letter_code
_entity_poly.pdbx_strand_id
1 'polypeptide(L)'
;MALYNWMVFSLLIIEIVTFIVLVMPLPFTWRRVLFRFLATSPLVAKLQYALKILFIFVTVLFVDSVQRMMKIHHEGEAAKEQGAGVGRDLRSETDWRSRKFLSERDMYMRGFTLFLSLILSRTFALILDLIKAQEDLATLKKQAAGQSREKGFSEEVEKKYKQQIKDLQGELDALGKRVDGPGGNKKTS
;
A
#
# COMPACT_ATOMS: atom_id res chain seq x y z
N MET A 1 3.62 11.76 -36.76
CA MET A 1 3.47 12.61 -35.55
C MET A 1 2.32 12.17 -34.65
N ALA A 2 1.15 11.75 -35.17
CA ALA A 2 0.02 11.33 -34.32
C ALA A 2 0.25 10.01 -33.53
N LEU A 3 0.91 9.00 -34.14
CA LEU A 3 1.10 7.68 -33.50
C LEU A 3 2.01 7.72 -32.26
N TYR A 4 3.09 8.52 -32.29
CA TYR A 4 3.99 8.67 -31.14
C TYR A 4 3.27 9.33 -29.96
N ASN A 5 2.51 10.39 -30.23
CA ASN A 5 1.73 11.08 -29.21
C ASN A 5 0.60 10.19 -28.67
N TRP A 6 0.00 9.33 -29.51
CA TRP A 6 -0.98 8.32 -29.05
C TRP A 6 -0.35 7.27 -28.13
N MET A 7 0.83 6.73 -28.46
CA MET A 7 1.50 5.77 -27.57
C MET A 7 1.85 6.38 -26.22
N VAL A 8 2.43 7.59 -26.22
CA VAL A 8 2.80 8.31 -24.99
C VAL A 8 1.55 8.65 -24.17
N PHE A 9 0.46 9.04 -24.83
CA PHE A 9 -0.81 9.32 -24.19
C PHE A 9 -1.47 8.07 -23.60
N SER A 10 -1.45 6.94 -24.30
CA SER A 10 -1.93 5.65 -23.77
C SER A 10 -1.11 5.20 -22.57
N LEU A 11 0.22 5.37 -22.61
CA LEU A 11 1.10 5.04 -21.50
C LEU A 11 0.78 5.92 -20.28
N LEU A 12 0.51 7.21 -20.50
CA LEU A 12 0.09 8.15 -19.48
C LEU A 12 -1.29 7.80 -18.89
N ILE A 13 -2.26 7.39 -19.71
CA ILE A 13 -3.57 6.92 -19.21
C ILE A 13 -3.39 5.68 -18.35
N ILE A 14 -2.57 4.71 -18.78
CA ILE A 14 -2.28 3.51 -18.00
C ILE A 14 -1.63 3.89 -16.67
N GLU A 15 -0.67 4.82 -16.67
CA GLU A 15 -0.03 5.34 -15.47
C GLU A 15 -1.05 5.98 -14.52
N ILE A 16 -1.93 6.84 -15.04
CA ILE A 16 -2.98 7.52 -14.25
C ILE A 16 -3.99 6.52 -13.70
N VAL A 17 -4.46 5.57 -14.50
CA VAL A 17 -5.41 4.54 -14.05
C VAL A 17 -4.76 3.68 -12.97
N THR A 18 -3.51 3.25 -13.18
CA THR A 18 -2.75 2.49 -12.19
C THR A 18 -2.59 3.30 -10.90
N PHE A 19 -2.26 4.59 -11.02
CA PHE A 19 -2.14 5.50 -9.89
C PHE A 19 -3.45 5.68 -9.13
N ILE A 20 -4.57 5.92 -9.82
CA ILE A 20 -5.89 6.08 -9.20
C ILE A 20 -6.28 4.79 -8.48
N VAL A 21 -6.06 3.63 -9.10
CA VAL A 21 -6.33 2.32 -8.47
C VAL A 21 -5.44 2.11 -7.23
N LEU A 22 -4.19 2.54 -7.26
CA LEU A 22 -3.24 2.37 -6.14
C LEU A 22 -3.49 3.36 -4.99
N VAL A 23 -3.86 4.60 -5.32
CA VAL A 23 -4.09 5.71 -4.36
C VAL A 23 -5.50 5.68 -3.79
N MET A 24 -6.49 5.16 -4.53
CA MET A 24 -7.82 4.97 -3.98
C MET A 24 -7.68 4.16 -2.68
N PRO A 25 -8.25 4.65 -1.56
CA PRO A 25 -8.20 3.94 -0.29
C PRO A 25 -9.01 2.66 -0.43
N LEU A 26 -8.36 1.60 -0.94
CA LEU A 26 -9.01 0.31 -1.17
C LEU A 26 -9.46 -0.24 0.18
N PRO A 27 -10.74 -0.65 0.30
CA PRO A 27 -11.28 -1.19 1.54
C PRO A 27 -10.40 -2.34 2.04
N PHE A 28 -10.12 -2.30 3.35
CA PHE A 28 -9.12 -3.11 4.05
C PHE A 28 -9.15 -4.61 3.72
N THR A 29 -10.34 -5.15 3.44
CA THR A 29 -10.55 -6.55 3.05
C THR A 29 -10.00 -6.86 1.65
N TRP A 30 -10.25 -6.00 0.68
CA TRP A 30 -9.79 -6.18 -0.70
C TRP A 30 -8.28 -5.97 -0.79
N ARG A 31 -7.77 -4.97 -0.05
CA ARG A 31 -6.33 -4.71 0.05
C ARG A 31 -5.58 -5.92 0.59
N ARG A 32 -6.08 -6.54 1.66
CA ARG A 32 -5.47 -7.76 2.23
C ARG A 32 -5.54 -8.94 1.25
N VAL A 33 -6.62 -9.13 0.49
CA VAL A 33 -6.73 -10.26 -0.45
C VAL A 33 -5.86 -10.08 -1.68
N LEU A 34 -5.94 -8.91 -2.35
CA LEU A 34 -5.08 -8.57 -3.51
C LEU A 34 -3.61 -8.62 -3.14
N PHE A 35 -3.22 -8.00 -2.02
CA PHE A 35 -1.82 -7.97 -1.61
C PHE A 35 -1.36 -9.27 -0.97
N ARG A 36 -2.20 -10.10 -0.34
CA ARG A 36 -1.76 -11.44 0.09
C ARG A 36 -1.56 -12.35 -1.12
N PHE A 37 -2.38 -12.25 -2.16
CA PHE A 37 -2.11 -12.93 -3.43
C PHE A 37 -0.83 -12.40 -4.12
N LEU A 38 -0.59 -11.08 -4.11
CA LEU A 38 0.64 -10.49 -4.68
C LEU A 38 1.90 -10.75 -3.81
N ALA A 39 1.78 -10.72 -2.48
CA ALA A 39 2.89 -10.77 -1.51
C ALA A 39 3.26 -12.18 -1.04
N THR A 40 2.38 -13.18 -1.18
CA THR A 40 2.76 -14.58 -0.96
C THR A 40 3.74 -15.08 -2.04
N SER A 41 3.86 -14.34 -3.13
CA SER A 41 4.81 -14.62 -4.21
C SER A 41 5.96 -13.59 -4.21
N PRO A 42 7.13 -13.90 -4.78
CA PRO A 42 8.25 -12.96 -4.96
C PRO A 42 7.93 -11.72 -5.83
N LEU A 43 6.66 -11.46 -6.13
CA LEU A 43 6.19 -10.34 -6.94
C LEU A 43 6.34 -8.98 -6.27
N VAL A 44 6.33 -8.83 -4.94
CA VAL A 44 6.49 -7.49 -4.31
C VAL A 44 7.84 -6.87 -4.65
N ALA A 45 8.91 -7.65 -4.56
CA ALA A 45 10.24 -7.21 -5.00
C ALA A 45 10.25 -6.90 -6.50
N LYS A 46 9.71 -7.81 -7.32
CA LYS A 46 9.63 -7.61 -8.78
C LYS A 46 8.81 -6.39 -9.18
N LEU A 47 7.75 -6.07 -8.45
CA LEU A 47 6.87 -4.94 -8.70
C LEU A 47 7.57 -3.62 -8.34
N GLN A 48 8.32 -3.59 -7.23
CA GLN A 48 9.18 -2.46 -6.89
C GLN A 48 10.28 -2.24 -7.96
N TYR A 49 10.87 -3.32 -8.48
CA TYR A 49 11.81 -3.25 -9.60
C TYR A 49 11.14 -2.77 -10.90
N ALA A 50 9.95 -3.26 -11.22
CA ALA A 50 9.19 -2.84 -12.40
C ALA A 50 8.84 -1.35 -12.34
N LEU A 51 8.40 -0.85 -11.19
CA LEU A 51 8.14 0.59 -10.97
C LEU A 51 9.41 1.43 -11.15
N LYS A 52 10.57 0.96 -10.68
CA LYS A 52 11.85 1.65 -10.91
C LYS A 52 12.25 1.69 -12.38
N ILE A 53 12.08 0.58 -13.10
CA ILE A 53 12.38 0.51 -14.54
C ILE A 53 11.48 1.48 -15.33
N LEU A 54 10.19 1.47 -15.00
CA LEU A 54 9.21 2.36 -15.62
C LEU A 54 9.52 3.84 -15.30
N PHE A 55 9.95 4.15 -14.08
CA PHE A 55 10.40 5.50 -13.71
C PHE A 55 11.60 5.98 -14.58
N ILE A 56 12.60 5.12 -14.78
CA ILE A 56 13.74 5.43 -15.65
C ILE A 56 13.26 5.67 -17.09
N PHE A 57 12.37 4.82 -17.59
CA PHE A 57 11.81 4.94 -18.94
C PHE A 57 11.06 6.27 -19.15
N VAL A 58 10.18 6.66 -18.22
CA VAL A 58 9.46 7.94 -18.25
C VAL A 58 10.43 9.11 -18.18
N THR A 59 11.48 9.00 -17.35
CA THR A 59 12.53 10.03 -17.24
C THR A 59 13.27 10.23 -18.56
N VAL A 60 13.65 9.14 -19.25
CA VAL A 60 14.30 9.22 -20.56
C VAL A 60 13.38 9.88 -21.59
N LEU A 61 12.10 9.50 -21.64
CA LEU A 61 11.11 10.10 -22.55
C LEU A 61 10.86 11.59 -22.26
N PHE A 62 10.95 11.99 -21.00
CA PHE A 62 10.86 13.39 -20.59
C PHE A 62 12.08 14.18 -21.07
N VAL A 63 13.29 13.66 -20.85
CA VAL A 63 14.52 14.30 -21.35
C VAL A 63 14.50 14.41 -22.88
N ASP A 64 14.03 13.39 -23.59
CA ASP A 64 13.79 13.45 -25.05
C ASP A 64 12.84 14.60 -25.44
N SER A 65 11.70 14.77 -24.73
CA SER A 65 10.82 15.92 -24.99
C SER A 65 11.48 17.26 -24.71
N VAL A 66 12.29 17.37 -23.64
CA VAL A 66 13.01 18.59 -23.28
C VAL A 66 13.95 18.98 -24.41
N GLN A 67 14.78 18.03 -24.85
CA GLN A 67 15.76 18.26 -25.90
C GLN A 67 15.08 18.64 -27.22
N ARG A 68 13.99 17.96 -27.59
CA ARG A 68 13.20 18.30 -28.78
C ARG A 68 12.56 19.69 -28.66
N MET A 69 11.99 20.04 -27.51
CA MET A 69 11.38 21.35 -27.27
C MET A 69 12.43 22.46 -27.34
N MET A 70 13.58 22.28 -26.67
CA MET A 70 14.70 23.22 -26.73
C MET A 70 15.20 23.39 -28.16
N LYS A 71 15.37 22.31 -28.93
CA LYS A 71 15.77 22.39 -30.34
C LYS A 71 14.79 23.23 -31.17
N ILE A 72 13.49 22.98 -31.04
CA ILE A 72 12.45 23.74 -31.75
C ILE A 72 12.41 25.21 -31.31
N HIS A 73 12.70 25.49 -30.03
CA HIS A 73 12.79 26.85 -29.50
C HIS A 73 13.97 27.62 -30.10
N HIS A 74 15.16 27.01 -30.10
CA HIS A 74 16.37 27.61 -30.68
C HIS A 74 16.26 27.78 -32.20
N GLU A 75 15.62 26.85 -32.92
CA GLU A 75 15.32 27.00 -34.35
C GLU A 75 14.43 28.22 -34.63
N GLY A 76 13.51 28.54 -33.71
CA GLY A 76 12.65 29.72 -33.79
C GLY A 76 13.37 31.03 -33.46
N GLU A 77 14.31 31.03 -32.51
CA GLU A 77 15.10 32.21 -32.15
C GLU A 77 16.17 32.54 -33.19
N ALA A 78 16.89 31.53 -33.70
CA ALA A 78 17.87 31.70 -34.77
C ALA A 78 17.24 32.24 -36.07
N ALA A 79 16.00 31.83 -36.37
CA ALA A 79 15.23 32.38 -37.49
C ALA A 79 14.82 33.85 -37.29
N LYS A 80 14.77 34.31 -36.03
CA LYS A 80 14.41 35.68 -35.65
C LYS A 80 15.64 36.61 -35.60
N GLU A 81 16.79 36.11 -35.17
CA GLU A 81 18.07 36.85 -35.10
C GLU A 81 18.79 36.98 -36.45
N GLN A 82 18.70 35.99 -37.35
CA GLN A 82 19.38 36.03 -38.66
C GLN A 82 18.79 37.04 -39.66
N GLY A 83 17.91 37.96 -39.24
CA GLY A 83 17.43 39.05 -40.07
C GLY A 83 16.86 38.58 -41.40
N ALA A 84 15.73 37.86 -41.39
CA ALA A 84 15.02 37.48 -42.61
C ALA A 84 14.42 38.72 -43.29
N GLY A 85 15.25 39.40 -44.08
CA GLY A 85 14.83 40.43 -45.01
C GLY A 85 13.71 39.93 -45.92
N VAL A 86 12.72 40.81 -46.11
CA VAL A 86 11.84 40.91 -47.29
C VAL A 86 11.56 39.56 -47.99
N GLY A 87 10.55 38.82 -47.51
CA GLY A 87 9.84 37.84 -48.35
C GLY A 87 9.84 36.38 -47.91
N ARG A 88 10.38 35.99 -46.74
CA ARG A 88 10.26 34.60 -46.26
C ARG A 88 8.94 34.34 -45.51
N ASP A 89 7.89 34.22 -46.31
CA ASP A 89 6.71 33.37 -46.15
C ASP A 89 6.07 33.32 -44.74
N LEU A 90 4.97 34.05 -44.55
CA LEU A 90 4.04 33.97 -43.40
C LEU A 90 3.65 32.52 -43.06
N ARG A 91 3.74 31.61 -44.04
CA ARG A 91 3.54 30.17 -43.89
C ARG A 91 4.62 29.50 -43.05
N SER A 92 5.88 29.90 -43.20
CA SER A 92 6.99 29.42 -42.35
C SER A 92 6.89 29.95 -40.93
N GLU A 93 6.38 31.18 -40.76
CA GLU A 93 6.07 31.74 -39.45
C GLU A 93 4.96 30.95 -38.74
N THR A 94 3.91 30.62 -39.47
CA THR A 94 2.76 29.89 -38.92
C THR A 94 3.13 28.43 -38.58
N ASP A 95 4.00 27.80 -39.37
CA ASP A 95 4.47 26.42 -39.13
C ASP A 95 5.38 26.34 -37.89
N TRP A 96 6.28 27.31 -37.65
CA TRP A 96 7.11 27.30 -36.44
C TRP A 96 6.27 27.51 -35.17
N ARG A 97 5.30 28.45 -35.20
CA ARG A 97 4.42 28.72 -34.05
C ARG A 97 3.63 27.48 -33.67
N SER A 98 3.16 26.74 -34.67
CA SER A 98 2.42 25.48 -34.47
C SER A 98 3.32 24.39 -33.87
N ARG A 99 4.55 24.24 -34.37
CA ARG A 99 5.54 23.27 -33.85
C ARG A 99 5.96 23.58 -32.41
N LYS A 100 6.12 24.85 -32.07
CA LYS A 100 6.41 25.31 -30.71
C LYS A 100 5.31 24.87 -29.74
N PHE A 101 4.06 25.25 -30.02
CA PHE A 101 2.91 24.88 -29.18
C PHE A 101 2.77 23.35 -29.02
N LEU A 102 2.99 22.60 -30.09
CA LEU A 102 2.91 21.14 -30.05
C LEU A 102 4.02 20.54 -29.16
N SER A 103 5.25 21.06 -29.26
CA SER A 103 6.36 20.59 -28.44
C SER A 103 6.24 20.95 -26.96
N GLU A 104 5.68 22.13 -26.65
CA GLU A 104 5.42 22.57 -25.28
C GLU A 104 4.35 21.69 -24.62
N ARG A 105 3.23 21.44 -25.30
CA ARG A 105 2.18 20.54 -24.78
C ARG A 105 2.71 19.13 -24.50
N ASP A 106 3.44 18.56 -25.47
CA ASP A 106 3.93 17.20 -25.36
C ASP A 106 5.00 17.07 -24.25
N MET A 107 5.80 18.12 -24.03
CA MET A 107 6.71 18.26 -22.90
C MET A 107 5.98 18.30 -21.55
N TYR A 108 4.97 19.17 -21.40
CA TYR A 108 4.20 19.27 -20.17
C TYR A 108 3.47 17.97 -19.83
N MET A 109 2.91 17.31 -20.84
CA MET A 109 2.24 16.02 -20.67
C MET A 109 3.20 14.96 -20.12
N ARG A 110 4.42 14.84 -20.67
CA ARG A 110 5.45 13.91 -20.16
C ARG A 110 6.01 14.32 -18.80
N GLY A 111 6.11 15.63 -18.51
CA GLY A 111 6.49 16.15 -17.20
C GLY A 111 5.48 15.78 -16.12
N PHE A 112 4.19 15.84 -16.43
CA PHE A 112 3.14 15.38 -15.52
C PHE A 112 3.22 13.87 -15.29
N THR A 113 3.51 13.06 -16.32
CA THR A 113 3.75 11.62 -16.15
C THR A 113 4.90 11.34 -15.20
N LEU A 114 6.01 12.08 -15.33
CA LEU A 114 7.18 11.93 -14.45
C LEU A 114 6.83 12.25 -12.99
N PHE A 115 6.07 13.33 -12.77
CA PHE A 115 5.58 13.68 -11.45
C PHE A 115 4.68 12.59 -10.86
N LEU A 116 3.75 12.05 -11.66
CA LEU A 116 2.90 10.92 -11.24
C LEU A 116 3.73 9.69 -10.88
N SER A 117 4.75 9.37 -11.69
CA SER A 117 5.62 8.22 -11.49
C SER A 117 6.42 8.32 -10.18
N LEU A 118 6.89 9.52 -9.83
CA LEU A 118 7.50 9.80 -8.52
C LEU A 118 6.54 9.53 -7.36
N ILE A 119 5.31 10.07 -7.46
CA ILE A 119 4.30 9.86 -6.41
C ILE A 119 3.97 8.37 -6.32
N LEU A 120 3.79 7.68 -7.45
CA LEU A 120 3.49 6.25 -7.51
C LEU A 120 4.58 5.41 -6.81
N SER A 121 5.86 5.71 -7.07
CA SER A 121 6.96 5.02 -6.39
C SER A 121 6.93 5.24 -4.87
N ARG A 122 6.58 6.45 -4.42
CA ARG A 122 6.52 6.77 -2.98
C ARG A 122 5.30 6.17 -2.32
N THR A 123 4.13 6.27 -2.95
CA THR A 123 2.88 5.70 -2.43
C THR A 123 2.98 4.20 -2.35
N PHE A 124 3.56 3.51 -3.34
CA PHE A 124 3.75 2.06 -3.29
C PHE A 124 4.54 1.61 -2.04
N ALA A 125 5.64 2.30 -1.71
CA ALA A 125 6.42 2.00 -0.51
C ALA A 125 5.62 2.26 0.78
N LEU A 126 4.93 3.40 0.87
CA LEU A 126 4.10 3.74 2.03
C LEU A 126 2.95 2.75 2.23
N ILE A 127 2.37 2.25 1.14
CA ILE A 127 1.30 1.26 1.18
C ILE A 127 1.81 -0.06 1.76
N LEU A 128 3.01 -0.50 1.38
CA LEU A 128 3.64 -1.70 1.94
C LEU A 128 3.91 -1.56 3.43
N ASP A 129 4.43 -0.41 3.86
CA ASP A 129 4.71 -0.14 5.28
C ASP A 129 3.41 -0.10 6.10
N LEU A 130 2.35 0.51 5.56
CA LEU A 130 1.03 0.54 6.20
C LEU A 130 0.45 -0.87 6.37
N ILE A 131 0.63 -1.76 5.41
CA ILE A 131 0.14 -3.14 5.50
C ILE A 131 0.90 -3.92 6.57
N LYS A 132 2.24 -3.83 6.61
CA LYS A 132 3.05 -4.47 7.66
C LYS A 132 2.63 -4.02 9.05
N ALA A 133 2.47 -2.70 9.23
CA ALA A 133 1.98 -2.13 10.48
C ALA A 133 0.57 -2.66 10.85
N GLN A 134 -0.32 -2.84 9.88
CA GLN A 134 -1.65 -3.40 10.10
C GLN A 134 -1.65 -4.91 10.39
N GLU A 135 -0.73 -5.69 9.80
CA GLU A 135 -0.53 -7.10 10.13
C GLU A 135 0.02 -7.28 11.54
N ASP A 136 1.00 -6.47 11.94
CA ASP A 136 1.55 -6.46 13.30
C ASP A 136 0.48 -6.10 14.34
N LEU A 137 -0.36 -5.10 14.06
CA LEU A 137 -1.50 -4.79 14.94
C LEU A 137 -2.53 -5.94 15.00
N ALA A 138 -2.73 -6.67 13.91
CA ALA A 138 -3.67 -7.80 13.90
C ALA A 138 -3.12 -9.02 14.66
N THR A 139 -1.81 -9.29 14.58
CA THR A 139 -1.16 -10.37 15.35
C THR A 139 -1.10 -10.00 16.83
N LEU A 140 -0.73 -8.77 17.17
CA LEU A 140 -0.77 -8.24 18.54
C LEU A 140 -2.18 -8.32 19.14
N LYS A 141 -3.22 -7.93 18.39
CA LYS A 141 -4.62 -8.06 18.85
C LYS A 141 -5.04 -9.52 19.04
N LYS A 142 -4.59 -10.44 18.18
CA LYS A 142 -4.87 -11.88 18.34
C LYS A 142 -4.14 -12.47 19.54
N GLN A 143 -2.88 -12.09 19.77
CA GLN A 143 -2.13 -12.50 20.95
C GLN A 143 -2.76 -11.92 22.22
N ALA A 144 -3.12 -10.64 22.23
CA ALA A 144 -3.83 -10.02 23.35
C ALA A 144 -5.19 -10.68 23.61
N ALA A 145 -5.99 -10.96 22.57
CA ALA A 145 -7.27 -11.65 22.72
C ALA A 145 -7.11 -13.12 23.16
N GLY A 146 -6.06 -13.79 22.70
CA GLY A 146 -5.68 -15.14 23.13
C GLY A 146 -5.26 -15.16 24.60
N GLN A 147 -4.40 -14.23 25.00
CA GLN A 147 -3.92 -14.09 26.38
C GLN A 147 -5.04 -13.64 27.33
N SER A 148 -5.98 -12.81 26.88
CA SER A 148 -7.19 -12.45 27.64
C SER A 148 -8.16 -13.62 27.78
N ARG A 149 -8.33 -14.46 26.75
CA ARG A 149 -9.13 -15.69 26.85
C ARG A 149 -8.48 -16.74 27.74
N GLU A 150 -7.16 -16.88 27.66
CA GLU A 150 -6.39 -17.83 28.47
C GLU A 150 -6.35 -17.43 29.94
N LYS A 151 -6.24 -16.11 30.24
CA LYS A 151 -6.43 -15.56 31.59
C LYS A 151 -7.86 -15.76 32.09
N GLY A 152 -8.88 -15.43 31.29
CA GLY A 152 -10.28 -15.63 31.67
C GLY A 152 -10.64 -17.08 31.94
N PHE A 153 -10.14 -18.00 31.11
CA PHE A 153 -10.34 -19.45 31.31
C PHE A 153 -9.60 -19.96 32.55
N SER A 154 -8.37 -19.50 32.80
CA SER A 154 -7.62 -19.85 34.02
C SER A 154 -8.31 -19.36 35.29
N GLU A 155 -8.82 -18.13 35.32
CA GLU A 155 -9.54 -17.59 36.49
C GLU A 155 -10.86 -18.31 36.77
N GLU A 156 -11.59 -18.71 35.74
CA GLU A 156 -12.85 -19.45 35.89
C GLU A 156 -12.61 -20.90 36.37
N VAL A 157 -11.55 -21.54 35.88
CA VAL A 157 -11.12 -22.86 36.33
C VAL A 157 -10.61 -22.82 37.78
N GLU A 158 -9.83 -21.81 38.16
CA GLU A 158 -9.31 -21.65 39.52
C GLU A 158 -10.43 -21.42 40.55
N LYS A 159 -11.49 -20.69 40.19
CA LYS A 159 -12.68 -20.50 41.03
C LYS A 159 -13.44 -21.81 41.25
N LYS A 160 -13.64 -22.62 40.21
CA LYS A 160 -14.31 -23.93 40.32
C LYS A 160 -13.53 -24.89 41.22
N TYR A 161 -12.21 -24.96 41.08
CA TYR A 161 -11.39 -25.79 41.96
C TYR A 161 -11.42 -25.33 43.42
N LYS A 162 -11.39 -24.01 43.68
CA LYS A 162 -11.53 -23.47 45.06
C LYS A 162 -12.91 -23.78 45.67
N GLN A 163 -13.97 -23.79 44.87
CA GLN A 163 -15.30 -24.17 45.33
C GLN A 163 -15.37 -25.66 45.67
N GLN A 164 -14.87 -26.53 44.79
CA GLN A 164 -14.82 -27.97 45.06
C GLN A 164 -14.00 -28.31 46.31
N ILE A 165 -12.86 -27.64 46.52
CA ILE A 165 -12.04 -27.82 47.73
C ILE A 165 -12.82 -27.42 48.99
N LYS A 166 -13.58 -26.31 48.93
CA LYS A 166 -14.43 -25.87 50.06
C LYS A 166 -15.57 -26.84 50.34
N ASP A 167 -16.23 -27.36 49.32
CA ASP A 167 -17.32 -28.31 49.46
C ASP A 167 -16.80 -29.65 50.03
N LEU A 168 -15.66 -30.13 49.52
CA LEU A 168 -14.98 -31.33 50.03
C LEU A 168 -14.50 -31.15 51.49
N GLN A 169 -14.00 -29.97 51.87
CA GLN A 169 -13.65 -29.66 53.26
C GLN A 169 -14.90 -29.62 54.16
N GLY A 170 -16.01 -29.05 53.67
CA GLY A 170 -17.28 -29.06 54.40
C GLY A 170 -17.85 -30.48 54.60
N GLU A 171 -17.72 -31.35 53.61
CA GLU A 171 -18.09 -32.77 53.73
C GLU A 171 -17.18 -33.52 54.69
N LEU A 172 -15.86 -33.29 54.66
CA LEU A 172 -14.90 -33.88 55.59
C LEU A 172 -15.15 -33.42 57.04
N ASP A 173 -15.46 -32.15 57.27
CA ASP A 173 -15.80 -31.63 58.60
C ASP A 173 -17.15 -32.17 59.09
N ALA A 174 -18.12 -32.37 58.19
CA ALA A 174 -19.41 -32.98 58.51
C ALA A 174 -19.27 -34.48 58.80
N LEU A 175 -18.40 -35.20 58.08
CA LEU A 175 -18.05 -36.59 58.33
C LEU A 175 -17.25 -36.76 59.63
N GLY A 176 -16.29 -35.87 59.92
CA GLY A 176 -15.57 -35.84 61.18
C GLY A 176 -16.50 -35.67 62.38
N LYS A 177 -17.46 -34.73 62.29
CA LYS A 177 -18.51 -34.56 63.31
C LYS A 177 -19.45 -35.75 63.45
N ARG A 178 -19.65 -36.55 62.39
CA ARG A 178 -20.42 -37.80 62.45
C ARG A 178 -19.62 -38.96 63.05
N VAL A 179 -18.31 -38.99 62.85
CA VAL A 179 -17.40 -39.98 63.43
C VAL A 179 -17.14 -39.70 64.92
N ASP A 180 -17.15 -38.44 65.34
CA ASP A 180 -16.98 -38.02 66.75
C ASP A 180 -18.29 -37.99 67.58
N GLY A 181 -19.42 -38.44 67.01
CA GLY A 181 -20.70 -38.57 67.71
C GLY A 181 -20.77 -39.84 68.58
N PRO A 182 -21.12 -39.76 69.88
CA PRO A 182 -20.96 -40.87 70.82
C PRO A 182 -22.04 -41.94 70.61
N GLY A 183 -21.64 -43.14 70.21
CA GLY A 183 -22.59 -44.24 70.09
C GLY A 183 -21.94 -45.57 69.73
N GLY A 184 -21.27 -46.21 70.70
CA GLY A 184 -20.67 -47.51 70.45
C GLY A 184 -20.13 -48.25 71.67
N ASN A 185 -20.79 -48.19 72.84
CA ASN A 185 -20.55 -49.19 73.88
C ASN A 185 -21.82 -49.99 74.17
N LYS A 186 -21.97 -51.13 73.49
CA LYS A 186 -22.77 -52.26 73.96
C LYS A 186 -22.11 -53.59 73.56
N LYS A 187 -21.62 -54.26 74.62
CA LYS A 187 -21.62 -55.71 74.91
C LYS A 187 -20.58 -56.62 74.22
N THR A 188 -19.74 -57.24 75.05
CA THR A 188 -19.56 -58.70 75.19
C THR A 188 -19.04 -58.97 76.62
N SER A 189 -19.83 -59.62 77.48
CA SER A 189 -19.62 -60.99 78.03
C SER A 189 -18.39 -61.12 78.93
#